data_AF-A0A251XMH5-F1
#
_entry.id   AF-A0A251XMH5-F1
#
_cell.length_a   1.000
_cell.length_b   1.000
_cell.length_c   1.000
_cell.angle_alpha   90.00
_cell.angle_beta   90.00
_cell.angle_gamma   90.00
#
_symmetry.space_group_name_H-M   'P 1'
#
loop_
_entity.id
_entity.type
_entity.pdbx_description
1 polymer ?
#
loop_
_entity_poly.entity_id
_entity_poly.type
_entity_poly.pdbx_seq_one_letter_code
_entity_poly.pdbx_strand_id
1 'polypeptide(L)'
;MSDAPAPAPASAADGLLDLGALRRRPDVEAESLFAVDAADRLLLDELVALLAAASDAGHPVLSEELVVVGDQYGALALGAAVALRRAGAPDPIRIRVHQDALASETALRLNAELIGETAEIAHHGLDDALAAGARVVVARLPRSLDALDEWAGVLARAAADDVTVLAGGRVKHMTPAMTDVLRRRFGEVHATLARQKSRILVAREPVRPTADAAAYPRRESHPDLGLEVRAHGAAFAGARIDIGTRFLLSFLPDLPAGAATAVDLGCGTGVIASAVALARPDLRVIATDQSWAAVDSARATVAANGSRTG
;
A
#
# COMPACT_ATOMS: atom_id res chain seq x y z
N MET A 1 -42.03 -5.68 26.32
CA MET A 1 -41.62 -4.93 25.12
C MET A 1 -40.13 -5.17 24.93
N SER A 2 -39.80 -6.04 23.97
CA SER A 2 -38.42 -6.34 23.59
C SER A 2 -37.91 -5.20 22.73
N ASP A 3 -36.98 -4.41 23.25
CA ASP A 3 -36.30 -3.37 22.51
C ASP A 3 -35.24 -4.04 21.63
N ALA A 4 -35.66 -4.46 20.43
CA ALA A 4 -34.71 -4.89 19.41
C ALA A 4 -33.88 -3.66 19.02
N PRO A 5 -32.53 -3.73 19.04
CA PRO A 5 -31.72 -2.60 18.63
C PRO A 5 -32.11 -2.23 17.19
N ALA A 6 -32.35 -0.93 16.97
CA ALA A 6 -32.63 -0.41 15.64
C ALA A 6 -31.58 -0.94 14.65
N PRO A 7 -31.98 -1.39 13.44
CA PRO A 7 -31.03 -1.86 12.45
C PRO A 7 -29.98 -0.78 12.23
N ALA A 8 -28.70 -1.17 12.23
CA ALA A 8 -27.63 -0.24 11.89
C ALA A 8 -27.99 0.42 10.54
N PRO A 9 -27.78 1.74 10.39
CA PRO A 9 -28.07 2.41 9.12
C PRO A 9 -27.36 1.68 7.99
N ALA A 10 -28.04 1.49 6.87
CA ALA A 10 -27.47 0.87 5.68
C ALA A 10 -26.21 1.66 5.26
N SER A 11 -25.11 0.96 4.97
CA SER A 11 -23.86 1.59 4.53
C SER A 11 -24.11 2.25 3.18
N ALA A 12 -23.72 3.52 3.01
CA ALA A 12 -23.75 4.18 1.71
C ALA A 12 -22.91 3.40 0.68
N ALA A 13 -21.83 2.78 1.13
CA ALA A 13 -20.95 1.90 0.38
C ALA A 13 -21.67 0.72 -0.27
N ASP A 14 -22.60 0.06 0.42
CA ASP A 14 -23.37 -1.06 -0.14
C ASP A 14 -24.33 -0.59 -1.25
N GLY A 15 -24.65 0.71 -1.26
CA GLY A 15 -25.40 1.34 -2.31
C GLY A 15 -24.56 1.79 -3.50
N LEU A 16 -23.22 1.80 -3.44
CA LEU A 16 -22.34 2.26 -4.54
C LEU A 16 -22.27 1.24 -5.67
N LEU A 17 -21.86 0.02 -5.34
CA LEU A 17 -21.73 -1.13 -6.24
C LEU A 17 -22.00 -2.41 -5.45
N ASP A 18 -22.16 -3.54 -6.15
CA ASP A 18 -22.23 -4.85 -5.50
C ASP A 18 -20.83 -5.27 -4.98
N LEU A 19 -20.47 -4.75 -3.79
CA LEU A 19 -19.24 -5.13 -3.08
C LEU A 19 -19.21 -6.62 -2.73
N GLY A 20 -20.37 -7.30 -2.71
CA GLY A 20 -20.46 -8.74 -2.46
C GLY A 20 -20.03 -9.59 -3.65
N ALA A 21 -20.09 -9.05 -4.87
CA ALA A 21 -19.62 -9.72 -6.07
C ALA A 21 -18.08 -9.79 -6.17
N LEU A 22 -17.36 -8.92 -5.47
CA LEU A 22 -15.89 -8.85 -5.57
C LEU A 22 -15.22 -10.14 -5.08
N ARG A 23 -14.18 -10.55 -5.80
CA ARG A 23 -13.45 -11.81 -5.62
C ARG A 23 -12.03 -11.57 -5.17
N ARG A 24 -11.43 -12.57 -4.50
CA ARG A 24 -10.04 -12.47 -4.03
C ARG A 24 -9.02 -12.87 -5.10
N ARG A 25 -9.47 -13.50 -6.18
CA ARG A 25 -8.64 -13.95 -7.30
C ARG A 25 -7.66 -12.84 -7.73
N PRO A 26 -6.35 -13.14 -7.90
CA PRO A 26 -5.75 -14.47 -7.97
C PRO A 26 -5.36 -15.09 -6.62
N ASP A 27 -5.63 -14.41 -5.50
CA ASP A 27 -5.36 -14.93 -4.17
C ASP A 27 -6.34 -16.07 -3.80
N VAL A 28 -6.02 -16.80 -2.73
CA VAL A 28 -6.79 -17.95 -2.26
C VAL A 28 -8.21 -17.53 -1.88
N GLU A 29 -9.19 -18.30 -2.36
CA GLU A 29 -10.60 -18.15 -2.03
C GLU A 29 -11.04 -19.25 -1.07
N ALA A 30 -11.80 -18.87 -0.04
CA ALA A 30 -12.42 -19.79 0.92
C ALA A 30 -13.65 -19.11 1.54
N GLU A 31 -14.56 -19.88 2.12
CA GLU A 31 -15.82 -19.37 2.68
C GLU A 31 -15.63 -18.27 3.75
N SER A 32 -14.52 -18.31 4.49
CA SER A 32 -14.17 -17.34 5.52
C SER A 32 -13.25 -16.21 5.05
N LEU A 33 -12.89 -16.19 3.77
CA LEU A 33 -12.00 -15.22 3.16
C LEU A 33 -12.77 -14.33 2.18
N PHE A 34 -12.89 -13.06 2.52
CA PHE A 34 -13.65 -12.08 1.75
C PHE A 34 -12.74 -11.14 0.97
N ALA A 35 -13.23 -10.62 -0.16
CA ALA A 35 -12.55 -9.57 -0.94
C ALA A 35 -12.79 -8.18 -0.35
N VAL A 36 -13.83 -8.04 0.49
CA VAL A 36 -14.22 -6.77 1.11
C VAL A 36 -14.52 -7.01 2.57
N ASP A 37 -14.01 -6.15 3.44
CA ASP A 37 -14.32 -6.14 4.86
C ASP A 37 -15.06 -4.86 5.30
N ALA A 38 -15.33 -4.73 6.59
CA ALA A 38 -16.06 -3.56 7.11
C ALA A 38 -15.20 -2.28 7.17
N ALA A 39 -13.87 -2.37 7.10
CA ALA A 39 -13.01 -1.19 6.99
C ALA A 39 -13.06 -0.60 5.58
N ASP A 40 -13.24 -1.42 4.53
CA ASP A 40 -13.44 -0.91 3.16
C ASP A 40 -14.74 -0.13 3.07
N ARG A 41 -15.83 -0.71 3.60
CA ARG A 41 -17.14 -0.03 3.67
C ARG A 41 -17.10 1.24 4.50
N LEU A 42 -16.37 1.23 5.61
CA LEU A 42 -16.19 2.41 6.44
C LEU A 42 -15.44 3.52 5.71
N LEU A 43 -14.38 3.19 4.98
CA LEU A 43 -13.65 4.15 4.15
C LEU A 43 -14.52 4.74 3.04
N LEU A 44 -15.31 3.91 2.35
CA LEU A 44 -16.20 4.37 1.29
C LEU A 44 -17.34 5.26 1.81
N ASP A 45 -17.92 4.95 2.98
CA ASP A 45 -18.92 5.82 3.61
C ASP A 45 -18.35 7.20 3.95
N GLU A 46 -17.16 7.27 4.55
CA GLU A 46 -16.50 8.55 4.85
C GLU A 46 -16.11 9.30 3.57
N LEU A 47 -15.66 8.59 2.53
CA LEU A 47 -15.37 9.20 1.24
C LEU A 47 -16.64 9.84 0.64
N VAL A 48 -17.76 9.12 0.61
CA VAL A 48 -19.04 9.65 0.10
C VAL A 48 -19.45 10.89 0.87
N ALA A 49 -19.32 10.89 2.20
CA ALA A 49 -19.64 12.05 3.03
C ALA A 49 -18.72 13.25 2.72
N LEU A 50 -17.41 13.03 2.54
CA LEU A 50 -16.47 14.09 2.16
C LEU A 50 -16.78 14.69 0.79
N LEU A 51 -17.06 13.85 -0.21
CA LEU A 51 -17.38 14.31 -1.57
C LEU A 51 -18.71 15.08 -1.61
N ALA A 52 -19.72 14.62 -0.87
CA ALA A 52 -21.00 15.32 -0.74
C ALA A 52 -20.80 16.71 -0.10
N ALA A 53 -20.03 16.80 0.99
CA ALA A 53 -19.75 18.07 1.64
C ALA A 53 -18.97 19.05 0.72
N ALA A 54 -18.04 18.56 -0.08
CA ALA A 54 -17.34 19.36 -1.08
C ALA A 54 -18.30 19.92 -2.14
N SER A 55 -19.17 19.06 -2.68
CA SER A 55 -20.20 19.45 -3.65
C SER A 55 -21.18 20.47 -3.08
N ASP A 56 -21.67 20.26 -1.85
CA ASP A 56 -22.60 21.18 -1.17
C ASP A 56 -21.96 22.56 -0.91
N ALA A 57 -20.64 22.58 -0.67
CA ALA A 57 -19.86 23.81 -0.54
C ALA A 57 -19.50 24.47 -1.89
N GLY A 58 -19.93 23.89 -3.02
CA GLY A 58 -19.66 24.41 -4.37
C GLY A 58 -18.23 24.18 -4.86
N HIS A 59 -17.46 23.30 -4.21
CA HIS A 59 -16.14 22.90 -4.70
C HIS A 59 -16.28 21.83 -5.79
N PRO A 60 -15.57 21.96 -6.91
CA PRO A 60 -15.59 20.93 -7.95
C PRO A 60 -15.01 19.63 -7.40
N VAL A 61 -15.65 18.51 -7.73
CA VAL A 61 -15.15 17.18 -7.40
C VAL A 61 -14.41 16.63 -8.61
N LEU A 62 -13.10 16.39 -8.43
CA LEU A 62 -12.19 16.04 -9.51
C LEU A 62 -11.54 14.67 -9.23
N SER A 63 -11.56 13.78 -10.22
CA SER A 63 -11.03 12.41 -10.05
C SER A 63 -9.51 12.41 -9.80
N GLU A 64 -8.80 13.36 -10.39
CA GLU A 64 -7.37 13.56 -10.24
C GLU A 64 -6.95 14.06 -8.85
N GLU A 65 -7.88 14.50 -8.01
CA GLU A 65 -7.59 14.91 -6.63
C GLU A 65 -7.71 13.72 -5.65
N LEU A 66 -8.16 12.55 -6.11
CA LEU A 66 -8.35 11.33 -5.32
C LEU A 66 -7.24 10.31 -5.59
N VAL A 67 -6.64 9.80 -4.51
CA VAL A 67 -5.65 8.71 -4.56
C VAL A 67 -6.11 7.55 -3.67
N VAL A 68 -5.87 6.32 -4.14
CA VAL A 68 -6.11 5.09 -3.37
C VAL A 68 -4.80 4.38 -3.06
N VAL A 69 -4.61 3.97 -1.80
CA VAL A 69 -3.39 3.28 -1.36
C VAL A 69 -3.73 1.97 -0.64
N GLY A 70 -3.06 0.88 -1.03
CA GLY A 70 -3.15 -0.40 -0.33
C GLY A 70 -4.49 -1.13 -0.49
N ASP A 71 -5.27 -0.80 -1.52
CA ASP A 71 -6.48 -1.56 -1.85
C ASP A 71 -6.11 -3.02 -2.15
N GLN A 72 -6.75 -3.98 -1.49
CA GLN A 72 -6.33 -5.38 -1.59
C GLN A 72 -6.92 -6.08 -2.81
N TYR A 73 -8.16 -5.77 -3.13
CA TYR A 73 -8.94 -6.47 -4.16
C TYR A 73 -9.78 -5.53 -5.02
N GLY A 74 -9.66 -4.21 -4.86
CA GLY A 74 -10.33 -3.22 -5.69
C GLY A 74 -11.58 -2.60 -5.09
N ALA A 75 -11.93 -2.94 -3.84
CA ALA A 75 -13.13 -2.40 -3.20
C ALA A 75 -13.08 -0.87 -3.08
N LEU A 76 -11.91 -0.32 -2.75
CA LEU A 76 -11.73 1.11 -2.56
C LEU A 76 -11.64 1.86 -3.89
N ALA A 77 -10.85 1.37 -4.84
CA ALA A 77 -10.69 2.02 -6.13
C ALA A 77 -12.00 2.02 -6.94
N LEU A 78 -12.68 0.86 -7.02
CA LEU A 78 -13.95 0.74 -7.75
C LEU A 78 -15.07 1.49 -7.02
N GLY A 79 -15.13 1.41 -5.69
CA GLY A 79 -16.06 2.20 -4.89
C GLY A 79 -15.85 3.71 -5.02
N ALA A 80 -14.60 4.17 -5.01
CA ALA A 80 -14.25 5.57 -5.20
C ALA A 80 -14.66 6.07 -6.59
N ALA A 81 -14.50 5.25 -7.65
CA ALA A 81 -14.94 5.62 -8.98
C ALA A 81 -16.44 5.91 -9.04
N VAL A 82 -17.25 5.03 -8.46
CA VAL A 82 -18.70 5.24 -8.40
C VAL A 82 -19.06 6.42 -7.51
N ALA A 83 -18.38 6.59 -6.37
CA ALA A 83 -18.60 7.72 -5.47
C ALA A 83 -18.31 9.06 -6.15
N LEU A 84 -17.23 9.16 -6.93
CA LEU A 84 -16.86 10.34 -7.71
C LEU A 84 -17.95 10.68 -8.74
N ARG A 85 -18.44 9.69 -9.52
CA ARG A 85 -19.52 9.94 -10.49
C ARG A 85 -20.79 10.44 -9.82
N ARG A 86 -21.16 9.86 -8.67
CA ARG A 86 -22.33 10.32 -7.89
C ARG A 86 -22.18 11.74 -7.37
N ALA A 87 -20.96 12.14 -7.05
CA ALA A 87 -20.62 13.49 -6.63
C ALA A 87 -20.45 14.47 -7.80
N GLY A 88 -20.71 14.04 -9.04
CA GLY A 88 -20.68 14.89 -10.23
C GLY A 88 -19.31 15.09 -10.87
N ALA A 89 -18.32 14.24 -10.55
CA ALA A 89 -17.03 14.27 -11.23
C ALA A 89 -17.20 13.99 -12.73
N PRO A 90 -16.53 14.74 -13.62
CA PRO A 90 -16.64 14.54 -15.06
C PRO A 90 -15.98 13.24 -15.50
N ASP A 91 -16.57 12.56 -16.50
CA ASP A 91 -15.93 11.45 -17.18
C ASP A 91 -14.85 11.94 -18.17
N PRO A 92 -13.81 11.11 -18.45
CA PRO A 92 -13.57 9.81 -17.84
C PRO A 92 -13.04 9.93 -16.40
N ILE A 93 -13.54 9.06 -15.50
CA ILE A 93 -12.98 8.92 -14.15
C ILE A 93 -11.61 8.27 -14.23
N ARG A 94 -10.59 8.93 -13.68
CA ARG A 94 -9.25 8.39 -13.54
C ARG A 94 -8.84 8.34 -12.07
N ILE A 95 -8.38 7.18 -11.61
CA ILE A 95 -7.95 6.98 -10.22
C ILE A 95 -6.48 6.56 -10.19
N ARG A 96 -5.67 7.30 -9.44
CA ARG A 96 -4.29 6.90 -9.13
C ARG A 96 -4.31 5.92 -7.97
N VAL A 97 -3.69 4.76 -8.17
CA VAL A 97 -3.66 3.67 -7.21
C VAL A 97 -2.23 3.21 -6.96
N HIS A 98 -1.87 3.02 -5.69
CA HIS A 98 -0.68 2.27 -5.32
C HIS A 98 -1.04 0.99 -4.55
N GLN A 99 -0.54 -0.14 -5.03
CA GLN A 99 -0.67 -1.45 -4.39
C GLN A 99 0.71 -2.09 -4.40
N ASP A 100 1.19 -2.54 -3.24
CA ASP A 100 2.52 -3.16 -3.16
C ASP A 100 2.53 -4.55 -3.83
N ALA A 101 1.46 -5.33 -3.67
CA ALA A 101 1.38 -6.69 -4.20
C ALA A 101 0.83 -6.72 -5.63
N LEU A 102 1.57 -7.34 -6.56
CA LEU A 102 1.11 -7.61 -7.93
C LEU A 102 -0.21 -8.41 -7.97
N ALA A 103 -0.43 -9.28 -6.98
CA ALA A 103 -1.69 -10.01 -6.83
C ALA A 103 -2.87 -9.06 -6.60
N SER A 104 -2.67 -7.96 -5.86
CA SER A 104 -3.71 -6.95 -5.60
C SER A 104 -4.02 -6.11 -6.84
N GLU A 105 -3.00 -5.76 -7.65
CA GLU A 105 -3.23 -5.11 -8.95
C GLU A 105 -4.04 -6.00 -9.89
N THR A 106 -3.66 -7.28 -9.94
CA THR A 106 -4.37 -8.29 -10.74
C THR A 106 -5.81 -8.45 -10.25
N ALA A 107 -6.04 -8.47 -8.93
CA ALA A 107 -7.36 -8.59 -8.35
C ALA A 107 -8.24 -7.37 -8.67
N LEU A 108 -7.70 -6.15 -8.55
CA LEU A 108 -8.41 -4.93 -8.92
C LEU A 108 -8.87 -4.99 -10.38
N ARG A 109 -7.96 -5.33 -11.32
CA ARG A 109 -8.31 -5.45 -12.74
C ARG A 109 -9.41 -6.50 -12.98
N LEU A 110 -9.26 -7.70 -12.41
CA LEU A 110 -10.24 -8.78 -12.57
C LEU A 110 -11.61 -8.41 -11.99
N ASN A 111 -11.62 -7.68 -10.87
CA ASN A 111 -12.86 -7.23 -10.26
C ASN A 111 -13.50 -6.08 -11.04
N ALA A 112 -12.71 -5.16 -11.60
CA ALA A 112 -13.21 -4.13 -12.51
C ALA A 112 -13.93 -4.75 -13.71
N GLU A 113 -13.31 -5.76 -14.34
CA GLU A 113 -13.90 -6.55 -15.44
C GLU A 113 -15.19 -7.27 -14.99
N LEU A 114 -15.17 -7.88 -13.80
CA LEU A 114 -16.30 -8.66 -13.27
C LEU A 114 -17.56 -7.80 -13.06
N ILE A 115 -17.40 -6.59 -12.53
CA ILE A 115 -18.52 -5.69 -12.24
C ILE A 115 -18.83 -4.71 -13.38
N GLY A 116 -18.02 -4.71 -14.45
CA GLY A 116 -18.18 -3.81 -15.59
C GLY A 116 -17.83 -2.35 -15.29
N GLU A 117 -16.95 -2.09 -14.32
CA GLU A 117 -16.49 -0.73 -14.02
C GLU A 117 -15.47 -0.25 -15.06
N THR A 118 -15.62 0.99 -15.51
CA THR A 118 -14.90 1.56 -16.68
C THR A 118 -13.91 2.66 -16.32
N ALA A 119 -13.75 2.97 -15.03
CA ALA A 119 -12.76 3.94 -14.57
C ALA A 119 -11.35 3.56 -15.01
N GLU A 120 -10.57 4.57 -15.41
CA GLU A 120 -9.17 4.41 -15.77
C GLU A 120 -8.33 4.28 -14.49
N ILE A 121 -7.85 3.06 -14.23
CA ILE A 121 -6.94 2.79 -13.11
C ILE A 121 -5.50 3.04 -13.54
N ALA A 122 -4.88 4.05 -12.96
CA ALA A 122 -3.47 4.35 -13.13
C ALA A 122 -2.67 3.77 -11.96
N HIS A 123 -1.90 2.70 -12.20
CA HIS A 123 -0.99 2.14 -11.22
C HIS A 123 0.27 2.99 -11.10
N HIS A 124 0.66 3.32 -9.87
CA HIS A 124 1.86 4.09 -9.56
C HIS A 124 2.73 3.37 -8.53
N GLY A 125 4.04 3.64 -8.60
CA GLY A 125 4.95 3.38 -7.50
C GLY A 125 4.60 4.24 -6.28
N LEU A 126 5.23 3.96 -5.15
CA LEU A 126 5.06 4.76 -3.94
C LEU A 126 5.98 5.99 -4.01
N ASP A 127 5.65 6.92 -4.89
CA ASP A 127 6.47 8.09 -5.20
C ASP A 127 5.65 9.39 -5.22
N ASP A 128 6.32 10.51 -5.42
CA ASP A 128 5.69 11.83 -5.40
C ASP A 128 4.65 11.99 -6.53
N ALA A 129 4.76 11.24 -7.64
CA ALA A 129 3.80 11.31 -8.76
C ALA A 129 2.45 10.67 -8.41
N LEU A 130 2.43 9.66 -7.53
CA LEU A 130 1.19 9.12 -6.96
C LEU A 130 0.38 10.21 -6.26
N ALA A 131 1.05 11.01 -5.42
CA ALA A 131 0.42 11.92 -4.48
C ALA A 131 0.25 13.35 -5.02
N ALA A 132 0.91 13.70 -6.12
CA ALA A 132 0.89 15.05 -6.70
C ALA A 132 -0.54 15.59 -6.86
N GLY A 133 -0.84 16.70 -6.16
CA GLY A 133 -2.14 17.38 -6.23
C GLY A 133 -3.30 16.63 -5.58
N ALA A 134 -3.05 15.52 -4.87
CA ALA A 134 -4.10 14.80 -4.15
C ALA A 134 -4.65 15.65 -3.00
N ARG A 135 -5.98 15.77 -2.91
CA ARG A 135 -6.71 16.41 -1.81
C ARG A 135 -7.49 15.41 -0.97
N VAL A 136 -7.77 14.23 -1.51
CA VAL A 136 -8.36 13.11 -0.79
C VAL A 136 -7.52 11.87 -1.01
N VAL A 137 -7.13 11.21 0.09
CA VAL A 137 -6.46 9.91 0.02
C VAL A 137 -7.27 8.89 0.81
N VAL A 138 -7.63 7.79 0.17
CA VAL A 138 -8.32 6.67 0.81
C VAL A 138 -7.37 5.48 0.85
N ALA A 139 -7.01 5.05 2.04
CA ALA A 139 -5.95 4.08 2.23
C ALA A 139 -6.35 2.94 3.17
N ARG A 140 -5.88 1.73 2.85
CA ARG A 140 -5.81 0.65 3.84
C ARG A 140 -4.54 0.81 4.66
N LEU A 141 -4.68 0.72 5.98
CA LEU A 141 -3.51 0.70 6.86
C LEU A 141 -2.65 -0.53 6.54
N PRO A 142 -1.34 -0.34 6.28
CA PRO A 142 -0.42 -1.44 6.06
C PRO A 142 -0.14 -2.18 7.39
N ARG A 143 0.43 -3.37 7.29
CA ARG A 143 0.76 -4.19 8.48
C ARG A 143 2.00 -3.68 9.22
N SER A 144 2.96 -3.08 8.52
CA SER A 144 4.20 -2.56 9.12
C SER A 144 4.11 -1.05 9.37
N LEU A 145 4.75 -0.60 10.45
CA LEU A 145 4.90 0.83 10.75
C LEU A 145 5.84 1.51 9.75
N ASP A 146 6.83 0.79 9.22
CA ASP A 146 7.76 1.33 8.22
C ASP A 146 7.04 1.61 6.88
N ALA A 147 6.12 0.74 6.45
CA ALA A 147 5.31 1.01 5.27
C ALA A 147 4.40 2.23 5.51
N LEU A 148 3.84 2.35 6.72
CA LEU A 148 3.04 3.51 7.10
C LEU A 148 3.85 4.81 7.09
N ASP A 149 5.09 4.80 7.60
CA ASP A 149 5.98 5.97 7.59
C ASP A 149 6.37 6.36 6.16
N GLU A 150 6.64 5.38 5.30
CA GLU A 150 7.00 5.64 3.90
C GLU A 150 5.89 6.33 3.13
N TRP A 151 4.68 5.74 3.09
CA TRP A 151 3.59 6.36 2.34
C TRP A 151 3.14 7.68 2.99
N ALA A 152 3.11 7.78 4.32
CA ALA A 152 2.82 9.05 4.98
C ALA A 152 3.84 10.13 4.60
N GLY A 153 5.12 9.75 4.46
CA GLY A 153 6.18 10.63 3.96
C GLY A 153 5.95 11.08 2.52
N VAL A 154 5.56 10.18 1.62
CA VAL A 154 5.22 10.52 0.22
C VAL A 154 4.05 11.49 0.16
N LEU A 155 2.95 11.19 0.84
CA LEU A 155 1.78 12.07 0.85
C LEU A 155 2.09 13.43 1.45
N ALA A 156 2.78 13.47 2.59
CA ALA A 156 3.13 14.73 3.24
C ALA A 156 4.09 15.59 2.38
N ARG A 157 4.85 15.00 1.45
CA ARG A 157 5.69 15.76 0.52
C ARG A 157 4.95 16.30 -0.69
N ALA A 158 4.05 15.51 -1.28
CA ALA A 158 3.55 15.77 -2.63
C ALA A 158 2.03 16.00 -2.76
N ALA A 159 1.22 15.60 -1.76
CA ALA A 159 -0.21 15.93 -1.74
C ALA A 159 -0.45 17.43 -1.53
N ALA A 160 -1.66 17.92 -1.80
CA ALA A 160 -2.05 19.31 -1.57
C ALA A 160 -1.99 19.68 -0.07
N ASP A 161 -1.86 20.97 0.24
CA ASP A 161 -1.77 21.45 1.63
C ASP A 161 -3.06 21.19 2.44
N ASP A 162 -4.20 21.07 1.76
CA ASP A 162 -5.51 20.79 2.37
C ASP A 162 -5.93 19.31 2.25
N VAL A 163 -4.98 18.41 1.99
CA VAL A 163 -5.25 16.98 1.86
C VAL A 163 -5.91 16.40 3.11
N THR A 164 -6.97 15.60 2.92
CA THR A 164 -7.53 14.70 3.94
C THR A 164 -7.17 13.26 3.62
N VAL A 165 -6.42 12.63 4.51
CA VAL A 165 -6.06 11.21 4.43
C VAL A 165 -7.00 10.41 5.33
N LEU A 166 -7.68 9.43 4.75
CA LEU A 166 -8.52 8.44 5.42
C LEU A 166 -7.81 7.08 5.40
N ALA A 167 -7.22 6.68 6.52
CA ALA A 167 -6.49 5.41 6.65
C ALA A 167 -7.27 4.40 7.52
N GLY A 168 -7.89 3.40 6.89
CA GLY A 168 -8.80 2.46 7.53
C GLY A 168 -8.18 1.10 7.84
N GLY A 169 -8.61 0.49 8.94
CA GLY A 169 -8.18 -0.85 9.32
C GLY A 169 -9.13 -1.54 10.29
N ARG A 170 -8.92 -2.85 10.47
CA ARG A 170 -9.61 -3.64 11.50
C ARG A 170 -8.98 -3.33 12.86
N VAL A 171 -9.80 -3.03 13.87
CA VAL A 171 -9.35 -2.60 15.21
C VAL A 171 -8.35 -3.58 15.83
N LYS A 172 -8.52 -4.89 15.63
CA LYS A 172 -7.61 -5.94 16.14
C LYS A 172 -6.19 -5.90 15.56
N HIS A 173 -5.96 -5.12 14.50
CA HIS A 173 -4.66 -4.93 13.85
C HIS A 173 -4.13 -3.51 14.01
N MET A 174 -4.88 -2.62 14.67
CA MET A 174 -4.47 -1.23 14.88
C MET A 174 -3.73 -1.09 16.20
N THR A 175 -2.69 -0.26 16.20
CA THR A 175 -1.91 0.07 17.40
C THR A 175 -1.82 1.59 17.56
N PRO A 176 -1.64 2.10 18.80
CA PRO A 176 -1.41 3.53 19.01
C PRO A 176 -0.20 4.07 18.22
N ALA A 177 0.82 3.23 18.01
CA ALA A 177 2.01 3.58 17.25
C ALA A 177 1.71 3.99 15.80
N MET A 178 0.63 3.49 15.19
CA MET A 178 0.21 3.93 13.85
C MET A 178 -0.16 5.42 13.83
N THR A 179 -0.89 5.87 14.85
CA THR A 179 -1.22 7.29 15.02
C THR A 179 0.05 8.12 15.23
N ASP A 180 1.00 7.61 16.01
CA ASP A 180 2.26 8.31 16.27
C ASP A 180 3.13 8.42 15.01
N VAL A 181 3.09 7.43 14.10
CA VAL A 181 3.75 7.51 12.79
C VAL A 181 3.12 8.63 11.94
N LEU A 182 1.78 8.67 11.84
CA LEU A 182 1.10 9.72 11.07
C LEU A 182 1.39 11.12 11.63
N ARG A 183 1.42 11.29 12.96
CA ARG A 183 1.72 12.58 13.62
C ARG A 183 3.12 13.13 13.33
N ARG A 184 4.06 12.29 12.87
CA ARG A 184 5.38 12.76 12.43
C ARG A 184 5.31 13.50 11.09
N ARG A 185 4.26 13.28 10.31
CA ARG A 185 4.09 13.76 8.93
C ARG A 185 2.86 14.66 8.75
N PHE A 186 1.97 14.74 9.75
CA PHE A 186 0.71 15.48 9.71
C PHE A 186 0.46 16.20 11.05
N GLY A 187 0.00 17.45 10.98
CA GLY A 187 -0.29 18.31 12.13
C GLY A 187 -1.55 17.90 12.89
N GLU A 188 -2.58 17.46 12.16
CA GLU A 188 -3.81 16.94 12.74
C GLU A 188 -3.92 15.43 12.47
N VAL A 189 -4.01 14.62 13.54
CA VAL A 189 -4.30 13.19 13.44
C VAL A 189 -5.25 12.76 14.54
N HIS A 190 -6.39 12.21 14.16
CA HIS A 190 -7.36 11.65 15.08
C HIS A 190 -7.94 10.32 14.55
N ALA A 191 -8.60 9.56 15.42
CA ALA A 191 -9.22 8.30 15.05
C ALA A 191 -10.75 8.43 15.15
N THR A 192 -11.48 7.90 14.18
CA THR A 192 -12.95 7.90 14.19
C THR A 192 -13.50 6.94 15.26
N LEU A 193 -14.80 7.03 15.53
CA LEU A 193 -15.48 6.00 16.31
C LEU A 193 -15.38 4.65 15.59
N ALA A 194 -15.20 3.57 16.35
CA ALA A 194 -15.15 2.25 15.76
C ALA A 194 -16.54 1.83 15.25
N ARG A 195 -16.61 1.28 14.04
CA ARG A 195 -17.82 0.72 13.45
C ARG A 195 -17.52 -0.69 12.96
N GLN A 196 -18.34 -1.67 13.35
CA GLN A 196 -18.20 -3.07 12.93
C GLN A 196 -16.78 -3.66 13.12
N LYS A 197 -16.08 -3.31 14.21
CA LYS A 197 -14.68 -3.69 14.50
C LYS A 197 -13.65 -3.11 13.49
N SER A 198 -14.01 -2.03 12.82
CA SER A 198 -13.14 -1.22 11.97
C SER A 198 -13.08 0.22 12.48
N ARG A 199 -12.00 0.93 12.14
CA ARG A 199 -11.80 2.33 12.50
C ARG A 199 -10.93 3.01 11.43
N ILE A 200 -11.09 4.32 11.27
CA ILE A 200 -10.26 5.17 10.39
C ILE A 200 -9.37 6.06 11.24
N LEU A 201 -8.11 6.21 10.84
CA LEU A 201 -7.24 7.31 11.23
C LEU A 201 -7.37 8.40 10.17
N VAL A 202 -7.79 9.59 10.59
CA VAL A 202 -7.89 10.78 9.74
C VAL A 202 -6.64 11.61 9.98
N ALA A 203 -5.93 11.96 8.92
CA ALA A 203 -4.76 12.83 8.99
C ALA A 203 -4.89 14.03 8.02
N ARG A 204 -4.52 15.22 8.49
CA ARG A 204 -4.56 16.50 7.75
C ARG A 204 -3.36 17.37 8.12
N GLU A 205 -3.21 18.49 7.43
CA GLU A 205 -2.12 19.46 7.64
C GLU A 205 -0.74 18.80 7.42
N PRO A 206 -0.41 18.41 6.17
CA PRO A 206 0.85 17.73 5.87
C PRO A 206 2.05 18.60 6.30
N VAL A 207 2.95 18.01 7.07
CA VAL A 207 4.18 18.64 7.52
C VAL A 207 5.26 18.39 6.47
N ARG A 208 5.55 19.42 5.66
CA ARG A 208 6.58 19.34 4.61
C ARG A 208 7.95 19.06 5.26
N PRO A 209 8.63 17.96 4.93
CA PRO A 209 9.92 17.65 5.52
C PRO A 209 10.96 18.67 5.08
N THR A 210 11.78 19.12 6.03
CA THR A 210 13.06 19.76 5.68
C THR A 210 13.97 18.71 5.06
N ALA A 211 14.68 19.07 4.00
CA ALA A 211 15.53 18.15 3.23
C ALA A 211 16.39 17.29 4.19
N ASP A 212 16.42 15.97 3.94
CA ASP A 212 17.13 14.89 4.66
C ASP A 212 16.47 14.16 5.85
N ALA A 213 15.25 14.50 6.29
CA ALA A 213 14.60 13.72 7.35
C ALA A 213 13.98 12.39 6.82
N ALA A 214 14.76 11.31 6.89
CA ALA A 214 14.27 9.93 6.83
C ALA A 214 13.60 9.51 5.50
N ALA A 215 14.30 9.69 4.38
CA ALA A 215 13.85 9.20 3.08
C ALA A 215 14.05 7.68 2.93
N TYR A 216 13.11 7.04 2.25
CA TYR A 216 13.24 5.66 1.80
C TYR A 216 13.99 5.61 0.45
N PRO A 217 14.67 4.50 0.14
CA PRO A 217 14.84 3.32 0.98
C PRO A 217 15.77 3.57 2.19
N ARG A 218 15.46 2.93 3.33
CA ARG A 218 16.34 2.88 4.52
C ARG A 218 17.59 2.09 4.18
N ARG A 219 18.71 2.39 4.83
CA ARG A 219 20.00 1.71 4.61
C ARG A 219 20.59 1.17 5.91
N GLU A 220 21.18 0.00 5.84
CA GLU A 220 21.95 -0.61 6.93
C GLU A 220 23.18 -1.33 6.37
N SER A 221 24.32 -1.18 7.03
CA SER A 221 25.57 -1.86 6.64
C SER A 221 25.75 -3.12 7.48
N HIS A 222 26.12 -4.21 6.83
CA HIS A 222 26.43 -5.51 7.42
C HIS A 222 27.86 -5.93 7.05
N PRO A 223 28.88 -5.40 7.77
CA PRO A 223 30.29 -5.65 7.45
C PRO A 223 30.67 -7.13 7.55
N ASP A 224 29.99 -7.90 8.40
CA ASP A 224 30.18 -9.34 8.57
C ASP A 224 29.84 -10.14 7.30
N LEU A 225 29.01 -9.58 6.42
CA LEU A 225 28.64 -10.17 5.13
C LEU A 225 29.18 -9.34 3.94
N GLY A 226 29.83 -8.21 4.20
CA GLY A 226 30.28 -7.28 3.16
C GLY A 226 29.13 -6.66 2.36
N LEU A 227 27.97 -6.47 2.97
CA LEU A 227 26.75 -5.98 2.30
C LEU A 227 26.27 -4.64 2.86
N GLU A 228 25.79 -3.74 1.98
CA GLU A 228 24.85 -2.68 2.33
C GLU A 228 23.44 -3.07 1.87
N VAL A 229 22.48 -3.12 2.79
CA VAL A 229 21.08 -3.44 2.47
C VAL A 229 20.26 -2.17 2.41
N ARG A 230 19.46 -2.04 1.35
CA ARG A 230 18.52 -0.94 1.15
C ARG A 230 17.09 -1.47 1.12
N ALA A 231 16.18 -0.83 1.87
CA ALA A 231 14.83 -1.33 2.05
C ALA A 231 13.75 -0.24 2.06
N HIS A 232 12.74 -0.44 1.23
CA HIS A 232 11.43 0.22 1.30
C HIS A 232 10.62 -0.32 2.49
N GLY A 233 9.67 0.46 3.00
CA GLY A 233 9.00 0.23 4.27
C GLY A 233 8.08 -0.99 4.31
N ALA A 234 7.59 -1.45 3.15
CA ALA A 234 6.83 -2.69 3.03
C ALA A 234 7.72 -3.94 2.83
N ALA A 235 9.02 -3.78 2.58
CA ALA A 235 9.93 -4.91 2.41
C ALA A 235 10.12 -5.69 3.72
N PHE A 236 10.20 -7.02 3.61
CA PHE A 236 10.40 -7.90 4.76
C PHE A 236 11.70 -7.56 5.50
N ALA A 237 11.66 -7.59 6.84
CA ALA A 237 12.76 -7.25 7.75
C ALA A 237 13.36 -5.84 7.63
N GLY A 238 12.87 -5.00 6.72
CA GLY A 238 13.47 -3.69 6.44
C GLY A 238 14.93 -3.84 6.01
N ALA A 239 15.79 -2.90 6.41
CA ALA A 239 17.21 -2.97 6.05
C ALA A 239 18.00 -4.01 6.87
N ARG A 240 17.39 -4.64 7.88
CA ARG A 240 18.04 -5.68 8.68
C ARG A 240 18.02 -7.02 7.95
N ILE A 241 18.97 -7.88 8.28
CA ILE A 241 18.99 -9.28 7.83
C ILE A 241 18.44 -10.17 8.94
N ASP A 242 17.35 -10.89 8.67
CA ASP A 242 16.74 -11.82 9.61
C ASP A 242 17.64 -13.04 9.87
N ILE A 243 17.43 -13.70 11.01
CA ILE A 243 18.26 -14.83 11.45
C ILE A 243 18.15 -16.05 10.52
N GLY A 244 17.01 -16.26 9.87
CA GLY A 244 16.80 -17.34 8.91
C GLY A 244 17.63 -17.11 7.65
N THR A 245 17.60 -15.90 7.11
CA THR A 245 18.48 -15.50 6.00
C THR A 245 19.96 -15.66 6.38
N ARG A 246 20.38 -15.20 7.56
CA ARG A 246 21.77 -15.39 8.03
C ARG A 246 22.18 -16.86 8.09
N PHE A 247 21.30 -17.72 8.58
CA PHE A 247 21.54 -19.16 8.61
C PHE A 247 21.64 -19.74 7.20
N LEU A 248 20.75 -19.36 6.28
CA LEU A 248 20.79 -19.82 4.89
C LEU A 248 22.09 -19.41 4.18
N LEU A 249 22.59 -18.20 4.41
CA LEU A 249 23.83 -17.71 3.83
C LEU A 249 25.06 -18.53 4.26
N SER A 250 25.00 -19.27 5.37
CA SER A 250 26.10 -20.15 5.79
C SER A 250 26.36 -21.31 4.81
N PHE A 251 25.39 -21.65 3.97
CA PHE A 251 25.49 -22.71 2.95
C PHE A 251 25.92 -22.19 1.56
N LEU A 252 26.25 -20.89 1.42
CA LEU A 252 26.76 -20.35 0.14
C LEU A 252 27.96 -21.12 -0.43
N PRO A 253 28.95 -21.57 0.37
CA PRO A 253 30.07 -22.36 -0.13
C PRO A 253 29.66 -23.71 -0.74
N ASP A 254 28.49 -24.23 -0.36
CA ASP A 254 27.97 -25.53 -0.80
C ASP A 254 27.13 -25.44 -2.09
N LEU A 255 27.01 -24.24 -2.69
CA LEU A 255 26.32 -24.07 -3.96
C LEU A 255 26.96 -24.92 -5.06
N PRO A 256 26.17 -25.64 -5.89
CA PRO A 256 26.71 -26.52 -6.93
C PRO A 256 27.69 -25.78 -7.86
N ALA A 257 28.88 -26.36 -8.06
CA ALA A 257 29.93 -25.73 -8.87
C ALA A 257 29.47 -25.49 -10.33
N GLY A 258 28.71 -26.42 -10.90
CA GLY A 258 28.21 -26.34 -12.28
C GLY A 258 26.89 -25.57 -12.45
N ALA A 259 26.35 -24.92 -11.41
CA ALA A 259 25.17 -24.09 -11.56
C ALA A 259 25.46 -22.90 -12.48
N ALA A 260 24.58 -22.65 -13.46
CA ALA A 260 24.64 -21.49 -14.34
C ALA A 260 23.62 -20.41 -13.96
N THR A 261 22.60 -20.77 -13.17
CA THR A 261 21.53 -19.86 -12.75
C THR A 261 21.07 -20.18 -11.35
N ALA A 262 20.84 -19.15 -10.54
CA ALA A 262 20.13 -19.22 -9.26
C ALA A 262 18.87 -18.36 -9.30
N VAL A 263 17.81 -18.83 -8.66
CA VAL A 263 16.55 -18.10 -8.50
C VAL A 263 16.30 -17.88 -7.02
N ASP A 264 16.21 -16.62 -6.64
CA ASP A 264 15.81 -16.15 -5.30
C ASP A 264 14.31 -15.80 -5.35
N LEU A 265 13.48 -16.74 -4.87
CA LEU A 265 12.02 -16.68 -4.93
C LEU A 265 11.47 -16.10 -3.63
N GLY A 266 10.81 -14.94 -3.72
CA GLY A 266 10.47 -14.13 -2.55
C GLY A 266 11.71 -13.39 -2.04
N CYS A 267 12.39 -12.70 -2.96
CA CYS A 267 13.74 -12.17 -2.72
C CYS A 267 13.79 -11.11 -1.62
N GLY A 268 12.66 -10.52 -1.21
CA GLY A 268 12.64 -9.46 -0.22
C GLY A 268 13.56 -8.32 -0.63
N THR A 269 14.48 -7.92 0.25
CA THR A 269 15.46 -6.86 -0.02
C THR A 269 16.65 -7.28 -0.89
N GLY A 270 16.64 -8.50 -1.43
CA GLY A 270 17.67 -9.01 -2.34
C GLY A 270 18.98 -9.38 -1.65
N VAL A 271 18.96 -9.64 -0.34
CA VAL A 271 20.15 -10.03 0.44
C VAL A 271 20.75 -11.32 -0.09
N ILE A 272 19.93 -12.36 -0.28
CA ILE A 272 20.38 -13.67 -0.77
C ILE A 272 20.92 -13.51 -2.20
N ALA A 273 20.14 -12.89 -3.09
CA ALA A 273 20.57 -12.61 -4.46
C ALA A 273 21.93 -11.87 -4.52
N SER A 274 22.11 -10.83 -3.70
CA SER A 274 23.35 -10.05 -3.66
C SER A 274 24.53 -10.87 -3.14
N ALA A 275 24.32 -11.65 -2.08
CA ALA A 275 25.37 -12.50 -1.51
C ALA A 275 25.79 -13.61 -2.50
N VAL A 276 24.84 -14.22 -3.20
CA VAL A 276 25.11 -15.21 -4.26
C VAL A 276 25.90 -14.57 -5.40
N ALA A 277 25.50 -13.39 -5.88
CA ALA A 277 26.17 -12.69 -6.97
C ALA A 277 27.63 -12.31 -6.62
N LEU A 278 27.89 -11.91 -5.38
CA LEU A 278 29.24 -11.61 -4.89
C LEU A 278 30.10 -12.88 -4.75
N ALA A 279 29.52 -13.97 -4.23
CA ALA A 279 30.24 -15.23 -4.04
C ALA A 279 30.49 -15.99 -5.36
N ARG A 280 29.60 -15.83 -6.35
CA ARG A 280 29.65 -16.51 -7.66
C ARG A 280 29.41 -15.52 -8.80
N PRO A 281 30.42 -14.71 -9.18
CA PRO A 281 30.25 -13.65 -10.19
C PRO A 281 29.81 -14.14 -11.58
N ASP A 282 30.10 -15.39 -11.93
CA ASP A 282 29.72 -15.99 -13.22
C ASP A 282 28.28 -16.55 -13.22
N LEU A 283 27.61 -16.59 -12.06
CA LEU A 283 26.27 -17.14 -11.93
C LEU A 283 25.22 -16.09 -12.30
N ARG A 284 24.27 -16.44 -13.17
CA ARG A 284 23.11 -15.60 -13.40
C ARG A 284 22.15 -15.69 -12.21
N VAL A 285 21.93 -14.59 -11.50
CA VAL A 285 21.00 -14.54 -10.38
C VAL A 285 19.70 -13.87 -10.82
N ILE A 286 18.56 -14.55 -10.59
CA ILE A 286 17.22 -14.01 -10.83
C ILE A 286 16.56 -13.83 -9.46
N ALA A 287 16.30 -12.58 -9.09
CA ALA A 287 15.55 -12.23 -7.89
C ALA A 287 14.11 -11.86 -8.27
N THR A 288 13.12 -12.49 -7.63
CA THR A 288 11.71 -12.24 -7.93
C THR A 288 10.88 -12.16 -6.66
N ASP A 289 9.94 -11.24 -6.64
CA ASP A 289 8.97 -11.06 -5.56
C ASP A 289 7.64 -10.56 -6.13
N GLN A 290 6.56 -10.74 -5.37
CA GLN A 290 5.26 -10.16 -5.70
C GLN A 290 5.12 -8.72 -5.20
N SER A 291 5.99 -8.30 -4.27
CA SER A 291 6.01 -6.97 -3.67
C SER A 291 6.89 -6.01 -4.47
N TRP A 292 6.33 -4.87 -4.88
CA TRP A 292 7.08 -3.78 -5.50
C TRP A 292 8.15 -3.25 -4.55
N ALA A 293 7.82 -3.01 -3.28
CA ALA A 293 8.78 -2.58 -2.28
C ALA A 293 9.94 -3.56 -2.13
N ALA A 294 9.69 -4.88 -2.19
CA ALA A 294 10.75 -5.88 -2.19
C ALA A 294 11.62 -5.77 -3.46
N VAL A 295 11.03 -5.76 -4.66
CA VAL A 295 11.77 -5.66 -5.92
C VAL A 295 12.62 -4.39 -5.99
N ASP A 296 12.07 -3.24 -5.60
CA ASP A 296 12.79 -1.96 -5.59
C ASP A 296 13.90 -1.95 -4.54
N SER A 297 13.66 -2.59 -3.38
CA SER A 297 14.69 -2.79 -2.36
C SER A 297 15.82 -3.68 -2.85
N ALA A 298 15.50 -4.79 -3.52
CA ALA A 298 16.48 -5.70 -4.10
C ALA A 298 17.34 -4.99 -5.16
N ARG A 299 16.72 -4.20 -6.04
CA ARG A 299 17.45 -3.38 -7.02
C ARG A 299 18.39 -2.38 -6.32
N ALA A 300 17.91 -1.70 -5.30
CA ALA A 300 18.70 -0.73 -4.54
C ALA A 300 19.87 -1.38 -3.80
N THR A 301 19.65 -2.55 -3.17
CA THR A 301 20.70 -3.36 -2.52
C THR A 301 21.73 -3.84 -3.52
N VAL A 302 21.32 -4.42 -4.65
CA VAL A 302 22.23 -4.90 -5.71
C VAL A 302 23.12 -3.75 -6.22
N ALA A 303 22.50 -2.59 -6.51
CA ALA A 303 23.23 -1.40 -6.95
C ALA A 303 24.23 -0.88 -5.90
N ALA A 304 23.87 -0.92 -4.61
CA ALA A 304 24.75 -0.50 -3.52
C ALA A 304 25.98 -1.40 -3.36
N ASN A 305 25.89 -2.67 -3.77
CA ASN A 305 26.96 -3.67 -3.61
C ASN A 305 27.75 -3.93 -4.91
N GLY A 306 27.61 -3.09 -5.93
CA GLY A 306 28.43 -3.14 -7.15
C GLY A 306 28.11 -4.28 -8.12
N SER A 307 27.00 -4.99 -7.91
CA SER A 307 26.52 -6.04 -8.82
C SER A 307 25.67 -5.41 -9.94
N ARG A 308 25.88 -5.83 -11.21
CA ARG A 308 25.13 -5.27 -12.35
C ARG A 308 23.68 -5.78 -12.32
N THR A 309 22.72 -4.89 -12.46
CA THR A 309 21.33 -5.23 -12.80
C THR A 309 21.27 -5.57 -14.30
N GLY A 310 20.85 -6.79 -14.64
CA GLY A 310 20.58 -7.24 -16.00
C GLY A 310 19.12 -7.60 -16.21
#